data_AF-A0A5A8F0U3-F1
#
_entry.id   AF-A0A5A8F0U3-F1
#
_cell.length_a   1.000
_cell.length_b   1.000
_cell.length_c   1.000
_cell.angle_alpha   90.00
_cell.angle_beta   90.00
_cell.angle_gamma   90.00
#
_symmetry.space_group_name_H-M   'P 1'
#
loop_
_entity.id
_entity.type
_entity.pdbx_description
1 polymer ?
#
loop_
_entity_poly.entity_id
_entity_poly.type
_entity_poly.pdbx_seq_one_letter_code
_entity_poly.pdbx_strand_id
1 'polypeptide(L)' 'MGISDIKNSLKSIGFFRTHKSYLINLQYLSEMECEGNKCQLILKTPKKTFIIPLSRRNKTKLKGNLSIR' A
#
# COMPACT_ATOMS: atom_id res chain seq x y z
N MET A 1 -7.07 -9.89 18.77
CA MET A 1 -6.26 -9.93 17.53
C MET A 1 -6.44 -8.62 16.79
N GLY A 2 -5.37 -7.85 16.60
CA GLY A 2 -5.39 -6.55 15.96
C GLY A 2 -4.87 -6.60 14.52
N ILE A 3 -5.08 -5.52 13.77
CA ILE A 3 -4.62 -5.38 12.37
C ILE A 3 -3.09 -5.49 12.22
N SER A 4 -2.36 -5.33 13.33
CA SER A 4 -0.91 -5.52 13.41
C SER A 4 -0.51 -6.99 13.37
N ASP A 5 -1.32 -7.89 13.95
CA ASP A 5 -1.05 -9.33 13.96
C ASP A 5 -1.26 -9.91 12.55
N ILE A 6 -2.37 -9.50 11.92
CA ILE A 6 -2.75 -9.86 10.55
C ILE A 6 -1.66 -9.43 9.53
N LYS A 7 -1.07 -8.24 9.73
CA LYS A 7 0.01 -7.74 8.87
C LYS A 7 1.21 -8.68 8.84
N ASN A 8 1.59 -9.28 9.97
CA ASN A 8 2.80 -10.09 10.05
C ASN A 8 2.65 -11.40 9.28
N SER A 9 1.48 -12.05 9.36
CA SER A 9 1.20 -13.25 8.55
C SER A 9 1.04 -12.94 7.06
N LEU A 10 0.46 -11.80 6.70
CA LEU A 10 0.16 -11.48 5.28
C LEU A 10 1.33 -10.82 4.53
N LYS A 11 2.39 -10.41 5.24
CA LYS A 11 3.55 -9.75 4.67
C LYS A 11 4.25 -10.60 3.60
N SER A 12 4.32 -11.91 3.79
CA SER A 12 4.91 -12.87 2.85
C SER A 12 4.12 -13.01 1.54
N ILE A 13 2.85 -12.61 1.54
CA ILE A 13 1.91 -12.77 0.43
C ILE A 13 1.77 -11.46 -0.38
N GLY A 14 2.63 -10.46 -0.13
CA GLY A 14 2.59 -9.18 -0.83
C GLY A 14 1.55 -8.19 -0.32
N PHE A 15 1.06 -8.35 0.92
CA PHE A 15 0.23 -7.31 1.55
C PHE A 15 1.08 -6.23 2.21
N PHE A 16 0.72 -4.98 1.97
CA PHE A 16 1.41 -3.80 2.50
C PHE A 16 0.47 -2.90 3.27
N ARG A 17 0.90 -2.45 4.45
CA ARG A 17 0.15 -1.50 5.27
C ARG A 17 0.54 -0.08 4.85
N THR A 18 -0.36 0.65 4.22
CA THR A 18 -0.11 1.99 3.63
C THR A 18 -0.37 3.11 4.63
N HIS A 19 -1.33 2.89 5.52
CA HIS A 19 -1.80 3.82 6.53
C HIS A 19 -2.22 3.04 7.80
N LYS A 20 -2.45 3.73 8.92
CA LYS A 20 -2.85 3.05 10.18
C LYS A 20 -4.12 2.22 10.01
N SER A 21 -5.03 2.65 9.12
CA SER A 21 -6.32 2.01 8.87
C SER A 21 -6.36 1.13 7.61
N TYR A 22 -5.30 1.09 6.80
CA TYR A 22 -5.35 0.46 5.47
C TYR A 22 -4.23 -0.57 5.27
N LEU A 23 -4.64 -1.77 4.89
CA LEU A 23 -3.80 -2.87 4.41
C LEU A 23 -4.23 -3.19 2.98
N ILE A 24 -3.30 -3.18 2.04
CA ILE A 24 -3.56 -3.39 0.60
C ILE A 24 -2.79 -4.62 0.12
N ASN A 25 -3.28 -5.28 -0.92
CA ASN A 25 -2.49 -6.26 -1.67
C ASN A 25 -1.76 -5.54 -2.80
N LEU A 26 -0.43 -5.67 -2.85
CA LEU A 26 0.41 -5.04 -3.88
C LEU A 26 0.15 -5.59 -5.29
N GLN A 27 -0.42 -6.78 -5.44
CA GLN A 27 -0.75 -7.36 -6.74
C GLN A 27 -1.79 -6.53 -7.53
N TYR A 28 -2.65 -5.80 -6.82
CA TYR A 28 -3.63 -4.91 -7.45
C TYR A 28 -3.14 -3.48 -7.58
N LEU A 29 -1.92 -3.18 -7.11
CA LEU A 29 -1.37 -1.84 -7.20
C LEU A 29 -1.05 -1.54 -8.67
N SER A 30 -1.78 -0.58 -9.22
CA SER A 30 -1.51 -0.09 -10.57
C SER A 30 -0.46 1.00 -10.51
N GLU A 31 -0.74 2.06 -9.74
CA GLU A 31 0.02 3.31 -9.79
C GLU A 31 0.13 3.95 -8.41
N MET A 32 1.16 4.79 -8.27
CA MET A 32 1.37 5.64 -7.11
C MET A 32 1.45 7.09 -7.58
N GLU A 33 0.48 7.90 -7.20
CA GLU A 33 0.47 9.32 -7.50
C GLU A 33 0.95 10.10 -6.29
N CYS A 34 1.81 11.09 -6.51
CA CYS A 34 2.25 12.01 -5.47
C CYS A 34 2.05 13.44 -5.92
N GLU A 35 1.27 14.18 -5.12
CA GLU A 35 1.07 15.61 -5.30
C GLU A 35 1.70 16.32 -4.09
N GLY A 36 2.86 16.93 -4.33
CA GLY A 36 3.72 17.48 -3.29
C GLY A 36 4.08 16.45 -2.21
N ASN A 37 3.61 16.69 -0.99
CA ASN A 37 3.87 15.83 0.17
C ASN A 37 2.82 14.72 0.39
N LYS A 38 1.72 14.74 -0.36
CA LYS A 38 0.67 13.72 -0.27
C LYS A 38 0.92 12.69 -1.36
N CYS A 39 0.82 11.42 -1.01
CA CYS A 39 0.86 10.35 -2.00
C CYS A 39 -0.35 9.45 -1.81
N GLN A 40 -0.83 8.91 -2.92
CA GLN A 40 -1.98 8.04 -3.00
C GLN A 40 -1.61 6.82 -3.83
N LEU A 41 -2.25 5.70 -3.54
CA LEU A 41 -2.07 4.44 -4.25
C LEU A 41 -3.35 4.09 -4.97
N ILE A 42 -3.22 3.84 -6.27
CA ILE A 42 -4.32 3.46 -7.14
C ILE A 42 -4.27 1.94 -7.28
N LEU A 43 -5.28 1.29 -6.72
CA LEU A 43 -5.48 -0.15 -6.85
C LEU A 43 -6.54 -0.42 -7.90
N LYS A 44 -6.19 -1.15 -8.96
CA LYS A 44 -7.14 -1.57 -9.99
C LYS A 44 -7.50 -3.03 -9.75
N THR A 45 -8.77 -3.28 -9.42
CA THR A 45 -9.34 -4.63 -9.38
C THR A 45 -10.30 -4.81 -10.55
N PRO A 46 -10.64 -6.06 -10.95
CA PRO A 46 -11.57 -6.31 -12.05
C PRO A 46 -12.95 -5.65 -11.88
N LYS A 47 -13.34 -5.36 -10.64
CA LYS A 47 -14.66 -4.78 -10.31
C LYS A 47 -14.61 -3.28 -10.05
N LYS A 48 -13.49 -2.76 -9.56
CA LYS A 48 -13.41 -1.37 -9.07
C LYS A 48 -11.97 -0.86 -8.93
N THR A 49 -11.82 0.45 -9.09
CA THR A 49 -10.60 1.18 -8.74
C THR A 49 -10.72 1.77 -7.32
N PHE A 50 -9.70 1.56 -6.49
CA PHE A 50 -9.62 2.12 -5.15
C PHE A 50 -8.43 3.08 -5.06
N ILE A 51 -8.67 4.25 -4.46
CA ILE A 51 -7.64 5.26 -4.21
C ILE A 51 -7.39 5.29 -2.71
N ILE A 52 -6.19 4.89 -2.28
CA ILE A 52 -5.85 4.72 -0.87
C ILE A 52 -4.73 5.69 -0.47
N PRO A 53 -4.89 6.49 0.59
CA PRO A 53 -3.86 7.43 1.00
C PRO A 53 -2.63 6.68 1.55
N LEU A 54 -1.45 7.13 1.15
CA LEU A 54 -0.18 6.65 1.66
C LEU A 54 0.33 7.59 2.75
N SER A 55 0.56 7.05 3.95
CA SER A 55 1.15 7.85 5.03
C SER A 55 2.59 8.23 4.75
N ARG A 56 2.99 9.45 5.17
CA ARG A 56 4.35 9.98 5.00
C ARG A 56 5.44 9.02 5.53
N ARG A 57 5.20 8.38 6.68
CA ARG A 57 6.13 7.39 7.28
C ARG A 57 6.26 6.10 6.47
N ASN A 58 5.24 5.72 5.71
CA ASN A 58 5.25 4.48 4.94
C ASN A 58 5.68 4.71 3.48
N LYS A 59 5.80 5.96 3.03
CA LYS A 59 6.34 6.32 1.71
C LYS A 59 7.76 5.79 1.49
N THR A 60 8.66 6.00 2.47
CA THR A 60 10.03 5.48 2.43
C THR A 60 10.08 3.96 2.45
N LYS A 61 9.21 3.31 3.24
CA LYS A 61 9.10 1.85 3.27
C LYS A 61 8.58 1.26 1.95
N LEU A 62 7.59 1.90 1.34
CA LEU A 62 7.04 1.42 0.06
C LEU A 62 8.08 1.54 -1.04
N LYS A 63 8.77 2.70 -1.17
CA LYS A 63 9.86 2.86 -2.16
C LYS A 63 10.96 1.80 -2.03
N GLY A 64 11.29 1.39 -0.80
CA GLY A 64 12.27 0.33 -0.56
C GLY A 64 11.77 -1.10 -0.84
N ASN A 65 10.45 -1.34 -0.82
CA ASN A 65 9.86 -2.65 -1.19
C ASN A 65 9.55 -2.72 -2.70
N LEU A 66 9.25 -1.57 -3.29
CA LEU A 66 8.97 -1.37 -4.71
C LEU A 66 10.28 -0.97 -5.42
N SER A 67 11.37 -1.70 -5.17
CA SER A 67 12.59 -1.63 -5.99
C SER A 67 12.27 -2.17 -7.39
N ILE A 68 11.51 -1.37 -8.13
CA ILE A 68 11.30 -1.49 -9.56
C ILE A 68 12.62 -1.03 -10.19
N ARG A 69 13.28 -2.01 -10.82
CA ARG A 69 14.35 -1.81 -11.80
C ARG A 69 13.83 -1.07 -13.01
#